data_AF-A0AAD8A248-F1
#
_entry.id   AF-A0AAD8A248-F1
#
_cell.length_a   1.000
_cell.length_b   1.000
_cell.length_c   1.000
_cell.angle_alpha   90.00
_cell.angle_beta   90.00
_cell.angle_gamma   90.00
#
_symmetry.space_group_name_H-M   'P 1'
#
loop_
_entity.id
_entity.type
_entity.pdbx_description
1 polymer ?
#
loop_
_entity_poly.entity_id
_entity_poly.type
_entity_poly.pdbx_seq_one_letter_code
_entity_poly.pdbx_strand_id
1 'polypeptide(L)' 'MERQMRVVPLVMMVVLLMPMAMPACRISEFPCRNGRCIRLDRYCDGVDDCGDKSDEPRYCT' A
#
# COMPACT_ATOMS: atom_id res chain seq x y z
N MET A 1 28.40 -23.86 -18.56
CA MET A 1 29.01 -23.96 -17.22
C MET A 1 29.64 -22.61 -16.91
N GLU A 2 29.11 -21.91 -15.90
CA GLU A 2 29.80 -20.83 -15.17
C GLU A 2 30.26 -19.58 -15.93
N ARG A 3 29.39 -18.56 -16.09
CA ARG A 3 29.74 -17.11 -16.09
C ARG A 3 28.49 -16.23 -16.26
N GLN A 4 27.49 -16.41 -15.40
CA GLN A 4 26.56 -15.32 -15.12
C GLN A 4 27.26 -14.36 -14.16
N MET A 5 27.92 -13.40 -14.80
CA MET A 5 28.24 -12.06 -14.35
C MET A 5 27.66 -11.70 -12.97
N ARG A 6 28.51 -11.22 -12.06
CA ARG A 6 28.15 -10.59 -10.79
C ARG A 6 27.38 -9.28 -11.03
N VAL A 7 26.15 -9.38 -11.52
CA VAL A 7 25.14 -8.32 -11.57
C VAL A 7 23.97 -8.75 -10.70
N VAL A 8 24.24 -9.07 -9.44
CA VAL A 8 23.18 -9.08 -8.41
C VAL A 8 22.93 -7.60 -8.13
N PRO A 9 21.87 -6.99 -8.70
CA PRO A 9 21.72 -5.55 -8.68
C PRO A 9 21.48 -5.12 -7.22
N LEU A 10 21.94 -3.92 -6.83
CA LEU A 10 21.71 -3.33 -5.50
C LEU A 10 20.25 -3.42 -5.00
N VAL A 11 19.31 -3.65 -5.92
CA VAL A 11 17.88 -3.87 -5.70
C VAL A 11 17.55 -5.09 -4.81
N MET A 12 18.42 -6.10 -4.71
CA MET A 12 18.17 -7.31 -3.89
C MET A 12 18.41 -7.10 -2.38
N MET A 13 19.03 -6.01 -1.95
CA MET A 13 19.26 -5.70 -0.52
C MET A 13 18.09 -4.94 0.13
N VAL A 14 17.18 -4.39 -0.67
CA VAL A 14 15.97 -3.67 -0.20
C VAL A 14 14.79 -4.64 0.01
N VAL A 15 14.79 -5.78 -0.69
CA VAL A 15 13.69 -6.76 -0.68
C VAL A 15 13.84 -7.82 0.43
N LEU A 16 15.07 -8.08 0.91
CA LEU A 16 15.36 -9.12 1.90
C LEU A 16 15.25 -8.66 3.37
N LEU A 17 15.08 -7.35 3.63
CA LEU A 17 15.13 -6.75 4.98
C LEU A 17 13.86 -5.97 5.39
N MET A 18 12.71 -6.20 4.73
CA MET A 18 11.45 -5.48 5.02
C MET A 18 10.42 -6.36 5.78
N PRO A 19 10.56 -6.63 7.09
CA PRO A 19 9.54 -7.34 7.85
C PRO A 19 8.46 -6.36 8.34
N MET A 20 7.73 -5.72 7.42
CA MET A 20 6.55 -4.93 7.77
C MET A 20 5.50 -5.09 6.69
N ALA A 21 4.98 -6.31 6.55
CA ALA A 21 3.70 -6.54 5.89
C ALA A 21 2.56 -6.01 6.79
N MET A 22 2.50 -4.68 6.95
CA MET A 22 1.20 -4.01 6.94
C MET A 22 0.56 -4.46 5.64
N PRO A 23 -0.68 -4.98 5.60
CA PRO A 23 -1.28 -5.44 4.36
C PRO A 23 -1.19 -4.28 3.38
N ALA A 24 -0.24 -4.39 2.45
CA ALA A 24 0.02 -3.34 1.50
C ALA A 24 -1.18 -3.41 0.59
N CYS A 25 -2.12 -2.48 0.80
CA CYS A 25 -3.19 -2.25 -0.14
C CYS A 25 -2.57 -2.19 -1.54
N ARG A 26 -3.29 -2.71 -2.53
CA ARG A 26 -2.83 -2.66 -3.92
C ARG A 26 -2.55 -1.21 -4.30
N ILE A 27 -1.77 -1.01 -5.36
CA ILE A 27 -1.43 0.32 -5.89
C ILE A 27 -2.69 1.17 -6.15
N SER A 28 -3.84 0.54 -6.43
CA SER A 28 -5.12 1.20 -6.70
C SER A 28 -6.07 1.26 -5.49
N GLU A 29 -5.58 1.02 -4.27
CA GLU A 29 -6.36 0.97 -3.05
C GLU A 29 -5.85 1.97 -2.01
N PHE A 30 -6.78 2.54 -1.23
CA PHE A 30 -6.50 3.43 -0.11
C PHE A 30 -6.48 2.63 1.22
N PRO A 31 -5.44 2.78 2.05
CA PRO A 31 -5.37 2.15 3.37
C PRO A 31 -6.18 2.93 4.42
N CYS A 32 -7.24 2.31 4.93
CA CYS A 32 -8.00 2.81 6.08
C CYS A 32 -7.17 2.75 7.36
N ARG A 33 -7.53 3.58 8.34
CA ARG A 33 -6.89 3.57 9.68
C ARG A 33 -7.12 2.26 10.43
N ASN A 34 -8.26 1.60 10.21
CA ASN A 34 -8.57 0.30 10.81
C ASN A 34 -7.93 -0.89 10.06
N GLY A 35 -6.99 -0.63 9.14
CA GLY A 35 -6.23 -1.67 8.41
C GLY A 35 -6.98 -2.32 7.25
N ARG A 36 -8.18 -1.82 6.90
CA ARG A 36 -8.91 -2.20 5.68
C ARG A 36 -8.34 -1.47 4.46
N CYS A 37 -8.61 -2.02 3.28
CA CYS A 37 -8.31 -1.38 2.01
C CYS A 37 -9.62 -1.13 1.26
N ILE A 38 -9.77 0.07 0.73
CA ILE A 38 -10.87 0.46 -0.16
C ILE A 38 -10.29 0.89 -1.51
N ARG A 39 -11.11 1.03 -2.56
CA ARG A 39 -10.60 1.54 -3.83
C ARG A 39 -10.24 3.03 -3.69
N LEU A 40 -9.24 3.50 -4.44
CA LEU A 40 -8.89 4.94 -4.42
C LEU A 40 -10.05 5.85 -4.84
N ASP A 41 -10.96 5.38 -5.70
CA ASP A 41 -12.18 6.12 -6.08
C ASP A 41 -13.23 6.23 -4.97
N ARG A 42 -13.04 5.53 -3.85
CA ARG A 42 -13.88 5.61 -2.64
C ARG A 42 -13.34 6.57 -1.59
N TYR A 43 -12.14 7.13 -1.81
CA TYR A 43 -11.64 8.16 -0.94
C TYR A 43 -12.36 9.47 -1.25
N CYS A 44 -12.94 10.13 -0.24
CA CYS A 44 -13.62 11.42 -0.42
C CYS A 44 -14.86 11.33 -1.34
N ASP A 45 -15.57 10.20 -1.33
CA ASP A 45 -16.75 9.96 -2.18
C ASP A 45 -18.09 10.29 -1.49
N GLY A 46 -18.05 10.70 -0.23
CA GLY A 46 -19.23 11.04 0.58
C GLY A 46 -19.83 9.84 1.33
N VAL A 47 -19.20 8.67 1.27
CA VAL A 47 -19.65 7.43 1.92
C VAL A 47 -18.55 6.90 2.85
N ASP A 48 -18.95 6.35 4.01
CA ASP A 48 -18.02 5.68 4.92
C ASP A 48 -17.74 4.25 4.42
N ASP A 49 -16.79 4.10 3.50
CA ASP A 49 -16.35 2.82 2.95
C ASP A 49 -15.37 2.11 3.90
N CYS A 50 -14.57 2.86 4.67
CA CYS A 50 -13.69 2.29 5.68
C CYS A 50 -14.47 1.69 6.88
N GLY A 51 -15.61 2.28 7.26
CA GLY A 51 -16.37 1.95 8.47
C GLY A 51 -15.80 2.61 9.74
N ASP A 52 -14.72 3.39 9.59
CA ASP A 52 -14.10 4.21 10.62
C ASP A 52 -13.94 5.67 10.18
N LYS A 53 -14.48 6.04 9.00
CA LYS A 53 -14.44 7.37 8.36
C LYS A 53 -13.03 7.92 8.12
N SER A 54 -12.01 7.06 8.02
CA SER A 54 -10.66 7.50 7.69
C SER A 54 -10.48 7.89 6.22
N ASP A 55 -11.40 7.47 5.36
CA ASP A 55 -11.60 7.85 3.97
C ASP A 55 -12.40 9.15 3.76
N GLU A 56 -13.16 9.59 4.78
CA GLU A 56 -14.02 10.79 4.75
C GLU A 56 -13.57 11.86 5.78
N PRO A 57 -12.35 12.41 5.66
CA PRO A 57 -11.85 13.42 6.58
C PRO A 57 -12.57 14.77 6.41
N ARG A 58 -12.52 15.63 7.44
CA ARG A 58 -13.20 16.94 7.44
C ARG A 58 -12.84 17.90 6.30
N TYR A 59 -11.69 17.71 5.65
CA TYR A 59 -11.26 18.54 4.53
C TYR A 59 -11.77 18.03 3.16
N CYS A 60 -12.44 16.88 3.14
CA CYS A 60 -13.38 16.52 2.09
C CYS A 60 -14.64 17.34 2.30
N THR A 61 -14.80 18.42 1.54
CA THR A 61 -15.96 19.31 1.56
C THR A 61 -16.40 19.57 0.14
#